data_AF-A0A662FU91-F1
#
_entry.id   AF-A0A662FU91-F1
#
_cell.length_a   1.000
_cell.length_b   1.000
_cell.length_c   1.000
_cell.angle_alpha   90.00
_cell.angle_beta   90.00
_cell.angle_gamma   90.00
#
_symmetry.space_group_name_H-M   'P 1'
#
loop_
_entity.id
_entity.type
_entity.pdbx_description
1 polymer ?
#
loop_
_entity_poly.entity_id
_entity_poly.type
_entity_poly.pdbx_seq_one_letter_code
_entity_poly.pdbx_strand_id
1 'polypeptide(L)' 'IFPGTSWDLGAICGKPFMVASLCILDPGESDIMALVEKEEEE' A
#
# COMPACT_ATOMS: atom_id res chain seq x y z
N ILE A 1 8.82 -0.77 1.23
CA ILE A 1 8.56 0.51 0.49
C ILE A 1 7.92 0.20 -0.87
N PHE A 2 6.89 0.94 -1.32
CA PHE A 2 6.22 0.67 -2.61
C PHE A 2 7.10 1.09 -3.82
N PRO A 3 7.35 0.20 -4.81
CA PRO A 3 8.29 0.46 -5.90
C PRO A 3 7.72 1.29 -7.08
N GLY A 4 6.40 1.52 -7.13
CA GLY A 4 5.75 2.25 -8.21
C GLY A 4 5.64 3.76 -7.97
N THR A 5 5.06 4.47 -8.94
CA THR A 5 4.79 5.91 -8.85
C THR A 5 3.50 6.19 -8.07
N SER A 6 3.27 7.47 -7.71
CA SER A 6 2.03 7.89 -7.06
C SER A 6 0.79 7.72 -7.94
N TRP A 7 0.96 7.68 -9.26
CA TRP A 7 -0.10 7.31 -10.21
C TRP A 7 -0.44 5.82 -10.12
N ASP A 8 0.58 4.96 -10.04
CA ASP A 8 0.38 3.51 -9.90
C ASP A 8 -0.33 3.18 -8.58
N LEU A 9 0.09 3.82 -7.49
CA LEU A 9 -0.57 3.64 -6.19
C LEU A 9 -2.01 4.14 -6.21
N GLY A 10 -2.28 5.28 -6.87
CA GLY A 10 -3.64 5.77 -7.09
C GLY A 10 -4.52 4.78 -7.84
N ALA A 11 -4.00 4.20 -8.92
CA ALA A 11 -4.70 3.19 -9.71
C ALA A 11 -5.02 1.92 -8.90
N ILE A 12 -4.06 1.41 -8.10
CA ILE A 12 -4.26 0.25 -7.20
C ILE A 12 -5.34 0.54 -6.15
N CYS A 13 -5.36 1.76 -5.61
CA CYS A 13 -6.40 2.21 -4.67
C CYS A 13 -7.74 2.54 -5.33
N GLY A 14 -7.88 2.36 -6.66
CA GLY A 14 -9.10 2.68 -7.40
C GLY A 14 -9.41 4.18 -7.46
N LYS A 15 -8.39 5.04 -7.39
CA LYS A 15 -8.53 6.50 -7.44
C LYS A 15 -8.03 7.06 -8.78
N PRO A 16 -8.78 7.97 -9.44
CA PRO A 16 -8.39 8.57 -10.71
C PRO A 16 -7.37 9.72 -10.54
N PHE A 17 -6.63 9.75 -9.44
CA PHE A 17 -5.67 10.78 -9.09
C PHE A 17 -4.50 10.17 -8.29
N MET A 18 -3.39 10.91 -8.22
CA MET A 18 -2.19 10.47 -7.52
C MET A 18 -2.43 10.25 -6.02
N VAL A 19 -1.87 9.16 -5.49
CA VAL A 19 -1.80 8.86 -4.06
C VAL A 19 -0.33 8.76 -3.69
N ALA A 20 0.16 9.66 -2.83
CA ALA A 20 1.56 9.69 -2.41
C ALA A 20 1.86 8.75 -1.23
N SER A 21 0.86 8.49 -0.38
CA SER A 21 0.94 7.67 0.82
C SER A 21 -0.47 7.20 1.21
N LEU A 22 -0.56 6.08 1.93
CA LEU A 22 -1.80 5.59 2.53
C LEU A 22 -1.50 5.02 3.91
N CYS A 23 -2.54 4.95 4.75
CA CYS A 23 -2.48 4.32 6.06
C CYS A 23 -3.59 3.26 6.13
N ILE A 24 -3.27 2.09 6.69
CA ILE A 24 -4.24 1.04 6.95
C ILE A 24 -4.82 1.28 8.35
N LEU A 25 -6.09 1.66 8.41
CA LEU A 25 -6.80 1.84 9.68
C LEU A 25 -7.40 0.51 10.19
N ASP A 26 -7.91 -0.29 9.26
CA ASP A 26 -8.47 -1.62 9.51
C ASP A 26 -8.20 -2.49 8.27
N PRO A 27 -7.47 -3.62 8.41
CA PRO A 27 -7.20 -4.52 7.28
C PRO A 27 -8.43 -5.35 6.85
N GLY A 28 -9.47 -5.47 7.69
CA GLY A 28 -10.63 -6.32 7.39
C GLY A 28 -10.24 -7.78 7.12
N GLU A 29 -10.70 -8.33 6.00
CA GLU A 29 -10.36 -9.70 5.55
C GLU A 29 -9.06 -9.78 4.72
N SER A 30 -8.31 -8.69 4.62
CA SER A 30 -7.08 -8.63 3.81
C SER A 30 -5.85 -9.12 4.59
N ASP A 31 -5.02 -9.93 3.94
CA ASP A 31 -3.71 -10.36 4.44
C ASP A 31 -2.60 -9.31 4.25
N ILE A 32 -2.93 -8.04 3.98
CA ILE A 32 -1.98 -6.98 3.64
C ILE A 32 -0.87 -6.78 4.70
N MET A 33 -1.16 -7.05 5.97
CA MET A 33 -0.18 -6.92 7.06
C MET A 33 0.95 -7.95 6.96
N ALA A 34 0.68 -9.15 6.45
CA ALA A 34 1.68 -10.20 6.27
C ALA A 34 2.75 -9.85 5.21
N LEU A 35 2.46 -8.84 4.36
CA LEU A 35 3.40 -8.34 3.36
C LEU A 35 4.40 -7.34 3.97
N VAL A 36 4.05 -6.69 5.08
CA VAL A 36 4.88 -5.65 5.73
C VAL A 36 5.87 -6.28 6.72
N GLU A 37 5.49 -7.39 7.38
CA GLU A 37 6.33 -8.09 8.36
C GLU A 37 7.63 -8.67 7.77
N LYS A 38 7.74 -8.78 6.44
CA LYS A 38 8.95 -9.28 5.76
C LYS A 38 10.03 -8.22 5.51
N GLU A 39 9.83 -6.97 5.92
CA GLU A 39 10.80 -5.88 5.71
C GLU A 39 11.61 -5.50 6.99
N GLU A 40 11.49 -6.21 8.12
CA GLU A 40 12.30 -5.98 9.35
C GLU A 40 13.50 -6.96 9.51
N GLU A 41 14.09 -7.43 8.42
CA GLU A 41 15.45 -8.01 8.43
C GLU A 41 16.41 -7.09 7.65
N GLU A 42 16.69 -5.90 8.19
CA GLU A 42 17.94 -5.12 8.06
C GLU A 42 18.14 -4.19 9.26
#